data_AF-A0A6B1HG31-F1
#
_entry.id   AF-A0A6B1HG31-F1
#
_cell.length_a   1.000
_cell.length_b   1.000
_cell.length_c   1.000
_cell.angle_alpha   90.00
_cell.angle_beta   90.00
_cell.angle_gamma   90.00
#
_symmetry.space_group_name_H-M   'P 1'
#
loop_
_entity.id
_entity.type
_entity.pdbx_description
1 polymer ?
#
loop_
_entity_poly.entity_id
_entity_poly.type
_entity_poly.pdbx_seq_one_letter_code
_entity_poly.pdbx_strand_id
1 'polypeptide(L)' 'FLDKRGEGFHHLTLQTPDLEDKVGAMEEAGVRVVDKSFADPNSIDAFISPKSAHGLLIQLGQTPGPLNNTPYWQKDA' A
#
# COMPACT_ATOMS: atom_id res chain seq x y z
N PHE A 1 -18.03 5.47 -0.46
CA PHE A 1 -17.48 5.97 -1.74
C PHE A 1 -18.59 6.11 -2.77
N LEU A 2 -19.28 5.00 -3.09
CA LEU A 2 -20.38 4.95 -4.08
C LEU A 2 -21.41 6.07 -3.94
N ASP A 3 -22.01 6.28 -2.77
CA ASP A 3 -23.02 7.34 -2.57
C ASP A 3 -22.51 8.76 -2.81
N LYS A 4 -21.20 9.00 -2.65
CA LYS A 4 -20.57 10.33 -2.75
C LYS A 4 -19.85 10.58 -4.08
N ARG A 5 -19.49 9.52 -4.81
CA ARG A 5 -18.59 9.57 -5.97
C ARG A 5 -19.13 8.82 -7.20
N GLY A 6 -20.20 8.05 -7.06
CA GLY A 6 -20.67 7.12 -8.08
C GLY A 6 -19.78 5.88 -8.19
N GLU A 7 -20.05 5.07 -9.22
CA GLU A 7 -19.17 3.97 -9.62
C GLU A 7 -17.83 4.50 -10.17
N GLY A 8 -16.76 3.73 -10.01
CA GLY A 8 -15.44 4.09 -10.53
C GLY A 8 -14.28 3.55 -9.71
N PHE A 9 -13.08 4.08 -9.98
CA PHE A 9 -11.84 3.65 -9.34
C PHE A 9 -11.81 4.08 -7.86
N HIS A 10 -11.83 3.11 -6.94
CA HIS A 10 -11.88 3.39 -5.50
C HIS A 10 -10.48 3.52 -4.89
N HIS A 11 -9.60 2.54 -5.13
CA HIS A 11 -8.20 2.55 -4.71
C HIS A 11 -7.40 1.53 -5.51
N LEU A 12 -6.07 1.64 -5.42
CA LEU A 12 -5.11 0.66 -5.93
C LEU A 12 -4.38 0.03 -4.75
N THR A 13 -4.30 -1.30 -4.69
CA THR A 13 -3.51 -2.00 -3.68
C THR A 13 -2.16 -2.42 -4.24
N LEU A 14 -1.09 -2.07 -3.53
CA LEU A 14 0.29 -2.48 -3.82
C LEU A 14 0.74 -3.48 -2.77
N GLN A 15 1.14 -4.68 -3.20
CA GLN A 15 1.84 -5.60 -2.29
C GLN A 15 3.17 -4.97 -1.88
N THR A 16 3.36 -4.81 -0.58
CA THR A 16 4.47 -4.04 -0.02
C THR A 16 5.13 -4.85 1.09
N PRO A 17 6.23 -5.59 0.80
CA PRO A 17 6.98 -6.27 1.86
C PRO A 17 7.64 -5.25 2.78
N ASP A 18 7.90 -5.63 4.02
CA ASP A 18 8.45 -4.79 5.08
C ASP A 18 7.60 -3.51 5.28
N LEU A 19 6.27 -3.69 5.34
CA LEU A 19 5.31 -2.59 5.29
C LEU A 19 5.52 -1.57 6.41
N GLU A 20 5.73 -2.00 7.65
CA GLU A 20 5.90 -1.09 8.79
C GLU A 20 7.11 -0.17 8.60
N ASP A 21 8.26 -0.72 8.20
CA ASP A 21 9.48 0.04 7.93
C ASP A 21 9.29 1.04 6.79
N LYS A 22 8.62 0.61 5.71
CA LYS A 22 8.32 1.48 4.56
C LYS A 22 7.34 2.59 4.91
N VAL A 23 6.34 2.32 5.75
CA VAL A 23 5.43 3.34 6.26
C VAL A 23 6.19 4.37 7.08
N GLY A 24 7.11 3.95 7.95
CA GLY A 24 7.99 4.86 8.69
C GLY A 24 8.79 5.78 7.76
N ALA A 25 9.50 5.21 6.78
CA ALA A 25 10.27 5.97 5.80
C ALA A 25 9.42 6.93 4.95
N MET A 26 8.21 6.52 4.57
CA MET A 26 7.27 7.39 3.85
C MET A 26 6.82 8.59 4.69
N GLU A 27 6.49 8.37 5.96
CA GLU A 27 6.08 9.44 6.87
C GLU A 27 7.21 10.42 7.17
N GLU A 28 8.44 9.93 7.35
CA GLU A 28 9.64 10.77 7.47
C GLU A 28 9.86 11.65 6.22
N ALA A 29 9.53 11.12 5.04
CA ALA A 29 9.56 11.85 3.78
C ALA A 29 8.36 12.80 3.57
N GLY A 30 7.44 12.92 4.54
CA GLY A 30 6.28 13.80 4.49
C GLY A 30 5.07 13.23 3.74
N VAL A 31 5.07 11.93 3.42
CA VAL A 31 3.90 11.25 2.85
C VAL A 31 2.87 11.03 3.95
N ARG A 32 1.62 11.40 3.66
CA ARG A 32 0.50 11.18 4.59
C ARG A 32 -0.01 9.74 4.48
N VAL A 33 0.47 8.88 5.36
CA VAL A 33 -0.06 7.52 5.55
C VAL A 33 -1.17 7.53 6.62
N VAL A 34 -2.27 6.81 6.38
CA VAL A 34 -3.45 6.75 7.25
C VAL A 34 -3.95 5.31 7.39
N ASP A 35 -4.86 5.08 8.33
CA ASP A 35 -5.59 3.81 8.53
C ASP A 35 -4.66 2.58 8.54
N LYS A 36 -3.70 2.59 9.46
CA LYS A 36 -2.67 1.55 9.60
C LYS A 36 -3.18 0.40 10.46
N SER A 37 -3.09 -0.81 9.95
CA SER A 37 -3.46 -2.05 10.66
C SER A 37 -2.27 -3.01 10.65
N PHE A 38 -1.50 -3.01 11.74
CA PHE A 38 -0.27 -3.84 11.86
C PHE A 38 -0.40 -5.01 12.84
N ALA A 39 -1.59 -5.20 13.44
CA ALA A 39 -1.78 -6.16 14.51
C ALA A 39 -1.93 -7.62 14.04
N ASP A 40 -2.37 -7.85 12.81
CA ASP A 40 -2.58 -9.21 12.27
C ASP A 40 -1.33 -9.69 11.51
N PRO A 41 -0.58 -10.68 12.03
CA PRO A 41 0.63 -11.19 11.38
C PRO A 41 0.35 -11.86 10.01
N ASN A 42 -0.91 -12.19 9.70
CA ASN A 42 -1.28 -12.78 8.42
C ASN A 42 -1.72 -11.76 7.37
N SER A 43 -1.97 -10.51 7.76
CA SER A 43 -2.40 -9.47 6.84
C SER A 43 -2.28 -8.12 7.50
N ILE A 44 -1.29 -7.34 7.11
CA ILE A 44 -1.14 -5.96 7.55
C ILE A 44 -1.37 -5.00 6.39
N ASP A 45 -1.93 -3.83 6.68
CA ASP A 45 -2.18 -2.80 5.67
C ASP A 45 -2.05 -1.36 6.19
N ALA A 46 -1.89 -0.44 5.24
CA ALA A 46 -1.91 1.00 5.47
C ALA A 46 -2.32 1.71 4.18
N PHE A 47 -2.71 2.97 4.25
CA PHE A 47 -3.16 3.73 3.07
C PHE A 47 -2.39 5.03 2.88
N ILE A 48 -1.89 5.29 1.67
CA ILE A 48 -1.42 6.61 1.28
C ILE A 48 -2.65 7.47 0.97
N SER A 49 -2.77 8.59 1.68
CA SER A 49 -3.85 9.54 1.47
C SER A 49 -3.83 10.11 0.05
N PRO A 50 -5.00 10.33 -0.59
CA PRO A 50 -5.09 11.06 -1.85
C PRO A 50 -4.39 12.42 -1.85
N LYS A 51 -4.24 13.05 -0.67
CA LYS A 51 -3.53 14.32 -0.49
C LYS A 51 -2.02 14.22 -0.76
N SER A 52 -1.44 13.03 -0.68
CA SER A 52 -0.03 12.76 -0.98
C SER A 52 0.18 11.95 -2.26
N ALA A 53 -0.89 11.59 -2.97
CA ALA A 53 -0.85 10.72 -4.14
C ALA A 53 -1.72 11.25 -5.31
N HIS A 54 -1.71 12.57 -5.52
CA HIS A 54 -2.40 13.23 -6.65
C HIS A 54 -3.88 12.83 -6.84
N GLY A 55 -4.60 12.61 -5.74
CA GLY A 55 -6.02 12.24 -5.76
C GLY A 55 -6.31 10.74 -5.73
N LEU A 56 -5.30 9.87 -5.83
CA LEU A 56 -5.45 8.42 -5.73
C LEU A 56 -5.34 7.93 -4.29
N LEU A 57 -6.29 7.12 -3.83
CA LEU A 57 -6.12 6.33 -2.60
C LEU A 57 -5.29 5.08 -2.95
N ILE A 58 -4.14 4.92 -2.29
CA ILE A 58 -3.28 3.74 -2.49
C ILE A 58 -3.27 2.94 -1.21
N GLN A 59 -3.70 1.68 -1.26
CA GLN A 59 -3.51 0.72 -0.18
C GLN A 59 -2.13 0.07 -0.34
N LEU A 60 -1.40 -0.05 0.76
CA LEU A 60 -0.20 -0.84 0.88
C LEU A 60 -0.58 -2.07 1.71
N GLY A 61 -0.44 -3.26 1.14
CA GLY A 61 -0.82 -4.51 1.81
C GLY A 61 0.35 -5.47 1.90
N GLN A 62 0.44 -6.20 3.00
CA GLN A 62 1.39 -7.29 3.16
C GLN A 62 0.68 -8.51 3.74
N THR A 63 0.78 -9.61 3.02
CA THR A 63 0.27 -10.94 3.39
C THR A 63 1.41 -11.96 3.28
N PRO A 64 1.44 -13.01 4.12
CA PRO A 64 2.36 -14.12 3.97
C PRO A 64 2.16 -14.80 2.61
N GLY A 65 3.24 -14.95 1.84
CA GLY A 65 3.18 -15.52 0.49
C GLY A 65 4.32 -15.01 -0.39
N PRO A 66 4.68 -15.74 -1.45
CA PRO A 66 5.97 -15.60 -2.10
C PRO A 66 5.99 -14.40 -3.05
N LEU A 67 6.30 -13.22 -2.51
CA LEU A 67 6.81 -12.08 -3.29
C LEU A 67 8.16 -11.55 -2.77
N ASN A 68 8.82 -12.28 -1.86
CA ASN A 68 10.29 -12.26 -1.77
C ASN A 68 10.94 -13.00 -2.96
N ASN A 69 10.26 -13.03 -4.10
CA ASN A 69 10.75 -13.64 -5.32
C ASN A 69 11.32 -12.51 -6.16
N THR A 70 12.45 -12.77 -6.80
CA THR A 70 12.96 -11.89 -7.87
C THR A 70 11.82 -11.55 -8.83
N PRO A 71 11.58 -10.26 -9.12
CA PRO A 71 10.56 -9.83 -10.07
C PRO A 71 10.62 -10.64 -11.37
N TYR A 72 9.47 -10.99 -11.96
CA TYR A 72 9.46 -11.87 -13.14
C TYR A 72 10.17 -11.26 -14.37
N TRP A 73 10.31 -9.94 -14.41
CA TRP A 73 11.07 -9.20 -15.44
C TRP A 73 12.57 -9.09 -15.13
N GLN A 74 13.03 -9.63 -14.00
CA GLN A 74 14.43 -9.79 -13.63
C GLN A 74 14.88 -11.26 -13.75
N LYS A 75 14.05 -12.14 -14.33
CA LYS A 75 14.49 -13.44 -14.79
C LYS A 75 15.30 -13.21 -16.06
N ASP A 76 16.61 -13.38 -15.94
CA ASP A 76 17.61 -13.34 -17.01
C ASP A 76 18.08 -11.92 -17.41
N ALA A 77 19.14 -11.46 -16.73
CA ALA A 77 20.15 -10.55 -17.27
C ALA A 77 21.48 -11.31 -17.38
#